data_AF-A0A7S2D2H1-F1
#
_entry.id   AF-A0A7S2D2H1-F1
#
_cell.length_a   1.000
_cell.length_b   1.000
_cell.length_c   1.000
_cell.angle_alpha   90.00
_cell.angle_beta   90.00
_cell.angle_gamma   90.00
#
_symmetry.space_group_name_H-M   'P 1'
#
loop_
_entity.id
_entity.type
_entity.pdbx_description
1 polymer ?
#
loop_
_entity_poly.entity_id
_entity_poly.type
_entity_poly.pdbx_seq_one_letter_code
_entity_poly.pdbx_strand_id
1 'polypeptide(L)'
;DLIDANTPCELRTCTEPYTGCLMVRPLPPGSPEVPFGGGAVLQPNTMAQADYLERRKLVTVNGMHTTLAFLSLVSHCRSTEKDIELRDDKLQWPLHELPLQTMATLDADSQREVLAWAAARQLFLIFEFGEDFVMLAHEVPEDLPQEQKEQRLSDVMWEYAHTIVHRFSSANDTCGRILGGGAVNRWRTRLKPVDTFLRETDSLGR
;
A
#
# COMPACT_ATOMS: atom_id res chain seq x y z
N ASP A 1 42.47 10.37 21.09
CA ASP A 1 41.90 9.35 20.19
C ASP A 1 41.25 10.02 19.00
N LEU A 2 42.04 10.18 17.94
CA LEU A 2 41.60 10.76 16.67
C LEU A 2 40.88 9.65 15.91
N ILE A 3 39.59 9.84 15.62
CA ILE A 3 38.85 8.95 14.71
C ILE A 3 39.50 9.07 13.33
N ASP A 4 40.07 7.98 12.86
CA ASP A 4 40.65 7.87 11.53
C ASP A 4 39.55 8.02 10.48
N ALA A 5 39.56 9.15 9.76
CA ALA A 5 38.62 9.49 8.70
C ALA A 5 38.70 8.55 7.48
N ASN A 6 39.66 7.62 7.46
CA ASN A 6 39.80 6.58 6.43
C ASN A 6 39.26 5.21 6.86
N THR A 7 38.60 5.09 8.01
CA THR A 7 37.92 3.84 8.38
C THR A 7 36.74 3.64 7.41
N PRO A 8 36.71 2.57 6.60
CA PRO A 8 35.59 2.31 5.70
C PRO A 8 34.31 2.19 6.52
N CYS A 9 33.42 3.16 6.39
CA CYS A 9 32.08 3.05 6.95
C CYS A 9 31.32 2.03 6.10
N GLU A 10 31.19 0.81 6.60
CA GLU A 10 30.42 -0.25 5.95
C GLU A 10 28.95 0.17 5.92
N LEU A 11 28.48 0.64 4.77
CA LEU A 11 27.07 0.96 4.52
C LEU A 11 26.26 -0.35 4.51
N ARG A 12 25.74 -0.73 5.68
CA ARG A 12 24.80 -1.85 5.80
C ARG A 12 23.40 -1.39 5.43
N THR A 13 22.90 -1.87 4.30
CA THR A 13 21.51 -1.68 3.89
C THR A 13 20.72 -2.94 4.16
N CYS A 14 19.52 -2.79 4.73
CA CYS A 14 18.56 -3.88 4.84
C CYS A 14 17.38 -3.59 3.89
N THR A 15 17.01 -4.57 3.08
CA THR A 15 15.83 -4.51 2.21
C THR A 15 14.92 -5.70 2.51
N GLU A 16 13.63 -5.55 2.22
CA GLU A 16 12.71 -6.69 2.26
C GLU A 16 13.09 -7.74 1.19
N PRO A 17 12.71 -9.02 1.36
CA PRO A 17 12.97 -10.07 0.37
C PRO A 17 12.19 -9.90 -0.95
N TYR A 18 11.16 -9.06 -0.94
CA TYR A 18 10.40 -8.76 -2.15
C TYR A 18 11.28 -8.03 -3.16
N THR A 19 11.37 -8.56 -4.38
CA THR A 19 12.22 -8.07 -5.48
C THR A 19 11.99 -6.60 -5.83
N GLY A 20 10.87 -6.04 -5.39
CA GLY A 20 10.48 -4.67 -5.69
C GLY A 20 9.75 -4.61 -7.02
N CYS A 21 9.35 -3.41 -7.38
CA CYS A 21 8.75 -3.10 -8.67
C CYS A 21 9.23 -1.72 -9.07
N LEU A 22 9.81 -1.61 -10.26
CA LEU A 22 10.15 -0.33 -10.88
C LEU A 22 9.14 -0.08 -12.00
N MET A 23 8.34 0.98 -11.89
CA MET A 23 7.50 1.41 -13.00
C MET A 23 8.20 2.56 -13.72
N VAL A 24 8.41 2.40 -15.02
CA VAL A 24 8.95 3.45 -15.87
C VAL A 24 7.80 4.03 -16.69
N ARG A 25 7.54 5.33 -16.53
CA ARG A 25 6.47 6.00 -17.28
C ARG A 25 6.74 5.94 -18.79
N PRO A 26 5.70 5.89 -19.63
CA PRO A 26 5.87 5.91 -21.08
C PRO A 26 6.68 7.12 -21.50
N LEU A 27 7.70 6.91 -22.32
CA LEU A 27 8.53 7.99 -22.85
C LEU A 27 7.88 8.62 -24.09
N PRO A 28 8.16 9.89 -24.38
CA PRO A 28 7.75 10.50 -25.64
C PRO A 28 8.26 9.70 -26.86
N PRO A 29 7.51 9.68 -27.98
CA PRO A 29 7.97 9.02 -29.20
C PRO A 29 9.36 9.49 -29.63
N GLY A 30 10.25 8.55 -29.98
CA GLY A 30 11.64 8.83 -30.38
C GLY A 30 12.62 8.99 -29.23
N SER A 31 12.18 8.84 -27.97
CA SER A 31 13.12 8.78 -26.84
C SER A 31 13.96 7.50 -26.89
N PRO A 32 15.21 7.54 -26.41
CA PRO A 32 16.02 6.33 -26.27
C PRO A 32 15.38 5.39 -25.24
N GLU A 33 15.51 4.08 -25.47
CA GLU A 33 15.05 3.06 -24.55
C GLU A 33 15.78 3.20 -23.20
N VAL A 34 15.04 3.07 -22.09
CA VAL A 34 15.65 3.09 -20.76
C VAL A 34 16.46 1.82 -20.55
N PRO A 35 17.65 1.89 -19.92
CA PRO A 35 18.48 0.71 -19.66
C PRO A 35 17.98 -0.11 -18.45
N PHE A 36 16.66 -0.15 -18.22
CA PHE A 36 16.01 -0.91 -17.15
C PHE A 36 15.14 -1.99 -17.78
N GLY A 37 15.38 -3.25 -17.41
CA GLY A 37 14.61 -4.39 -17.89
C GLY A 37 14.52 -5.51 -16.85
N GLY A 38 13.91 -6.62 -17.24
CA GLY A 38 13.67 -7.78 -16.37
C GLY A 38 12.27 -7.78 -15.73
N GLY A 39 11.89 -8.91 -15.12
CA GLY A 39 10.51 -9.15 -14.67
C GLY A 39 10.01 -8.26 -13.52
N ALA A 40 10.87 -7.44 -12.91
CA ALA A 40 10.50 -6.46 -11.88
C ALA A 40 10.27 -5.04 -12.43
N VAL A 41 10.47 -4.84 -13.74
CA VAL A 41 10.26 -3.54 -14.40
C VAL A 41 8.93 -3.58 -15.15
N LEU A 42 8.03 -2.66 -14.80
CA LEU A 42 6.77 -2.43 -15.50
C LEU A 42 6.89 -1.25 -16.45
N GLN A 43 6.51 -1.44 -17.70
CA GLN A 43 6.48 -0.41 -18.74
C GLN A 43 5.04 -0.29 -19.27
N PRO A 44 4.18 0.51 -18.61
CA PRO A 44 2.84 0.79 -19.11
C PRO A 44 2.88 1.37 -20.53
N ASN A 45 1.90 1.00 -21.35
CA ASN A 45 1.80 1.45 -22.75
C ASN A 45 1.25 2.88 -22.87
N THR A 46 0.52 3.33 -21.85
CA THR A 46 -0.13 4.64 -21.84
C THR A 46 0.11 5.38 -20.52
N MET A 47 -0.03 6.70 -20.55
CA MET A 47 0.05 7.52 -19.34
C MET A 47 -1.06 7.17 -18.34
N ALA A 48 -2.26 6.85 -18.82
CA ALA A 48 -3.37 6.42 -17.98
C ALA A 48 -3.04 5.12 -17.23
N GLN A 49 -2.40 4.13 -17.89
CA GLN A 49 -1.94 2.92 -17.22
C GLN A 49 -0.86 3.21 -16.18
N ALA A 50 0.07 4.12 -16.48
CA ALA A 50 1.08 4.55 -15.51
C ALA A 50 0.46 5.19 -14.27
N ASP A 51 -0.52 6.08 -14.47
CA ASP A 51 -1.24 6.76 -13.40
C ASP A 51 -2.04 5.76 -12.54
N TYR A 52 -2.67 4.76 -13.18
CA TYR A 52 -3.31 3.65 -12.48
C TYR A 52 -2.33 2.83 -11.63
N LEU A 53 -1.19 2.45 -12.17
CA LEU A 53 -0.19 1.65 -11.43
C LEU A 53 0.39 2.44 -10.25
N GLU A 54 0.67 3.73 -10.44
CA GLU A 54 1.05 4.64 -9.36
C GLU A 54 -0.04 4.71 -8.29
N ARG A 55 -1.29 4.93 -8.71
CA ARG A 55 -2.44 5.02 -7.81
C ARG A 55 -2.68 3.72 -7.06
N ARG A 56 -2.56 2.56 -7.71
CA ARG A 56 -2.62 1.23 -7.10
C ARG A 56 -1.57 1.07 -6.01
N LYS A 57 -0.33 1.51 -6.24
CA LYS A 57 0.71 1.49 -5.20
C LYS A 57 0.34 2.38 -4.02
N LEU A 58 -0.14 3.60 -4.28
CA LEU A 58 -0.53 4.55 -3.23
C LEU A 58 -1.72 4.04 -2.40
N VAL A 59 -2.73 3.47 -3.06
CA VAL A 59 -3.96 3.00 -2.40
C VAL A 59 -3.71 1.68 -1.69
N THR A 60 -3.06 0.72 -2.33
CA THR A 60 -2.88 -0.63 -1.77
C THR A 60 -1.64 -0.70 -0.89
N VAL A 61 -0.43 -0.46 -1.41
CA VAL A 61 0.81 -0.61 -0.62
C VAL A 61 0.88 0.44 0.49
N ASN A 62 0.88 1.71 0.14
CA ASN A 62 0.99 2.77 1.15
C ASN A 62 -0.25 2.81 2.06
N GLY A 63 -1.44 2.54 1.50
CA GLY A 63 -2.68 2.51 2.27
C GLY A 63 -2.71 1.39 3.29
N MET A 64 -2.38 0.15 2.90
CA MET A 64 -2.34 -0.97 3.84
C MET A 64 -1.27 -0.80 4.92
N HIS A 65 -0.11 -0.23 4.57
CA HIS A 65 0.91 0.09 5.57
C HIS A 65 0.38 1.09 6.62
N THR A 66 -0.43 2.05 6.16
CA THR A 66 -1.07 3.04 7.04
C THR A 66 -2.18 2.41 7.89
N THR A 67 -2.97 1.51 7.31
CA THR A 67 -3.98 0.72 8.06
C THR A 67 -3.32 -0.05 9.20
N LEU A 68 -2.22 -0.76 8.96
CA LEU A 68 -1.49 -1.48 10.00
C LEU A 68 -0.94 -0.55 11.08
N ALA A 69 -0.41 0.62 10.72
CA ALA A 69 0.06 1.60 11.70
C ALA A 69 -1.06 2.09 12.62
N PHE A 70 -2.24 2.39 12.07
CA PHE A 70 -3.39 2.78 12.90
C PHE A 70 -3.91 1.64 13.77
N LEU A 71 -4.00 0.41 13.24
CA LEU A 71 -4.42 -0.74 14.05
C LEU A 71 -3.44 -1.04 15.18
N SER A 72 -2.14 -0.89 14.93
CA SER A 72 -1.09 -1.04 15.95
C SER A 72 -1.25 -0.02 17.08
N LEU A 73 -1.53 1.23 16.72
CA LEU A 73 -1.84 2.30 17.68
C LEU A 73 -3.12 2.00 18.47
N VAL A 74 -4.20 1.57 17.81
CA VAL A 74 -5.47 1.21 18.47
C VAL A 74 -5.27 0.06 19.46
N SER A 75 -4.53 -0.98 19.06
CA SER A 75 -4.17 -2.10 19.93
C SER A 75 -3.39 -1.63 21.17
N HIS A 76 -2.41 -0.74 20.98
CA HIS A 76 -1.66 -0.14 22.08
C HIS A 76 -2.53 0.69 23.03
N CYS A 77 -3.45 1.51 22.50
CA CYS A 77 -4.34 2.33 23.33
C CYS A 77 -5.29 1.45 24.15
N ARG A 78 -5.82 0.38 23.55
CA ARG A 78 -6.67 -0.60 24.25
C ARG A 78 -5.93 -1.32 25.37
N SER A 79 -4.64 -1.63 25.19
CA SER A 79 -3.87 -2.36 26.20
C SER A 79 -3.33 -1.48 27.33
N THR A 80 -3.18 -0.17 27.09
CA THR A 80 -2.62 0.77 28.06
C THR A 80 -3.63 1.74 28.67
N GLU A 81 -4.86 1.78 28.13
CA GLU A 81 -5.91 2.75 28.47
C GLU A 81 -5.45 4.21 28.35
N LYS A 82 -4.54 4.46 27.39
CA LYS A 82 -3.99 5.80 27.12
C LYS A 82 -4.41 6.30 25.75
N ASP A 83 -4.74 7.58 25.69
CA ASP A 83 -4.98 8.29 24.45
C ASP A 83 -3.67 8.61 23.71
N ILE A 84 -3.79 8.84 22.41
CA ILE A 84 -2.66 9.23 21.54
C ILE A 84 -2.53 10.74 21.54
N GLU A 85 -1.42 11.23 22.06
CA GLU A 85 -1.05 12.64 21.92
C GLU A 85 -0.20 12.85 20.66
N LEU A 86 -0.63 13.80 19.83
CA LEU A 86 0.11 14.26 18.67
C LEU A 86 0.69 15.66 18.94
N ARG A 87 1.91 15.90 18.46
CA ARG A 87 2.48 17.25 18.39
C ARG A 87 2.85 17.54 16.95
N ASP A 88 2.33 18.64 16.42
CA ASP A 88 2.50 19.04 15.01
C ASP A 88 2.16 17.90 14.03
N ASP A 89 1.04 17.22 14.29
CA ASP A 89 0.55 16.05 13.55
C ASP A 89 1.45 14.80 13.63
N LYS A 90 2.42 14.75 14.54
CA LYS A 90 3.36 13.63 14.63
C LYS A 90 3.24 12.86 15.93
N LEU A 91 3.43 11.55 15.84
CA LEU A 91 3.59 10.68 17.00
C LEU A 91 4.83 11.11 17.79
N GLN A 92 4.68 11.15 19.11
CA GLN A 92 5.78 11.42 20.03
C GLN A 92 6.35 10.10 20.57
N TRP A 93 7.56 10.15 21.12
CA TRP A 93 8.09 9.02 21.87
C TRP A 93 7.21 8.75 23.11
N PRO A 94 6.90 7.47 23.46
CA PRO A 94 7.41 6.23 22.85
C PRO A 94 6.61 5.72 21.64
N LEU A 95 5.43 6.27 21.34
CA LEU A 95 4.56 5.81 20.25
C LEU A 95 5.23 5.90 18.86
N HIS A 96 6.17 6.83 18.69
CA HIS A 96 7.00 6.90 17.48
C HIS A 96 7.77 5.60 17.22
N GLU A 97 8.26 4.94 18.27
CA GLU A 97 9.03 3.70 18.19
C GLU A 97 8.16 2.44 18.30
N LEU A 98 6.83 2.60 18.35
CA LEU A 98 5.92 1.46 18.44
C LEU A 98 6.07 0.59 17.17
N PRO A 99 6.47 -0.69 17.30
CA PRO A 99 6.59 -1.59 16.16
C PRO A 99 5.23 -1.82 15.50
N LEU A 100 5.23 -1.94 14.17
CA LEU A 100 4.03 -2.33 13.45
C LEU A 100 3.67 -3.78 13.76
N GLN A 101 2.38 -3.99 14.05
CA GLN A 101 1.83 -5.33 14.09
C GLN A 101 1.76 -5.93 12.68
N THR A 102 1.89 -7.24 12.63
CA THR A 102 1.82 -8.03 11.39
C THR A 102 0.60 -8.94 11.46
N MET A 103 0.21 -9.54 10.34
CA MET A 103 -0.87 -10.53 10.36
C MET A 103 -0.65 -11.66 11.38
N ALA A 104 0.62 -11.99 11.70
CA ALA A 104 0.95 -13.01 12.69
C ALA A 104 0.77 -12.55 14.14
N THR A 105 0.80 -11.23 14.41
CA THR A 105 0.70 -10.67 15.76
C THR A 105 -0.64 -10.00 16.05
N LEU A 106 -1.46 -9.77 15.04
CA LEU A 106 -2.83 -9.26 15.19
C LEU A 106 -3.77 -10.35 15.72
N ASP A 107 -4.75 -9.95 16.52
CA ASP A 107 -5.88 -10.80 16.88
C ASP A 107 -6.78 -11.08 15.65
N ALA A 108 -7.65 -12.08 15.76
CA ALA A 108 -8.48 -12.54 14.65
C ALA A 108 -9.43 -11.46 14.11
N ASP A 109 -9.89 -10.53 14.94
CA ASP A 109 -10.83 -9.48 14.52
C ASP A 109 -10.07 -8.40 13.75
N SER A 110 -8.91 -8.01 14.27
CA SER A 110 -8.01 -7.07 13.58
C SER A 110 -7.47 -7.64 12.26
N GLN A 111 -7.19 -8.95 12.17
CA GLN A 111 -6.83 -9.60 10.91
C GLN A 111 -7.96 -9.50 9.87
N ARG A 112 -9.22 -9.73 10.28
CA ARG A 112 -10.38 -9.56 9.39
C ARG A 112 -10.54 -8.12 8.94
N GLU A 113 -10.29 -7.15 9.83
CA GLU A 113 -10.32 -5.74 9.50
C GLU A 113 -9.25 -5.38 8.45
N VAL A 114 -8.01 -5.88 8.59
CA VAL A 114 -6.95 -5.69 7.58
C VAL A 114 -7.38 -6.24 6.22
N LEU A 115 -7.94 -7.44 6.17
CA LEU A 115 -8.40 -8.05 4.92
C LEU A 115 -9.59 -7.29 4.31
N ALA A 116 -10.51 -6.80 5.13
CA ALA A 116 -11.62 -5.96 4.67
C ALA A 116 -11.11 -4.65 4.04
N TRP A 117 -10.14 -3.99 4.67
CA TRP A 117 -9.47 -2.81 4.08
C TRP A 117 -8.75 -3.13 2.77
N ALA A 118 -8.09 -4.29 2.68
CA ALA A 118 -7.41 -4.72 1.46
C ALA A 118 -8.40 -4.90 0.30
N ALA A 119 -9.54 -5.55 0.56
CA ALA A 119 -10.61 -5.74 -0.41
C ALA A 119 -11.26 -4.41 -0.82
N ALA A 120 -11.65 -3.57 0.15
CA ALA A 120 -12.27 -2.28 -0.10
C ALA A 120 -11.40 -1.36 -0.97
N ARG A 121 -10.08 -1.42 -0.79
CA ARG A 121 -9.11 -0.69 -1.61
C ARG A 121 -9.07 -1.16 -3.06
N GLN A 122 -9.26 -2.47 -3.32
CA GLN A 122 -9.32 -2.98 -4.68
C GLN A 122 -10.61 -2.55 -5.37
N LEU A 123 -11.74 -2.61 -4.66
CA LEU A 123 -13.02 -2.10 -5.14
C LEU A 123 -12.95 -0.59 -5.42
N PHE A 124 -12.30 0.18 -4.53
CA PHE A 124 -12.09 1.61 -4.73
C PHE A 124 -11.28 1.91 -6.01
N LEU A 125 -10.25 1.12 -6.31
CA LEU A 125 -9.47 1.28 -7.55
C LEU A 125 -10.30 0.96 -8.79
N ILE A 126 -11.13 -0.09 -8.75
CA ILE A 126 -12.04 -0.45 -9.85
C ILE A 126 -13.07 0.67 -10.06
N PHE A 127 -13.64 1.19 -8.97
CA PHE A 127 -14.57 2.32 -9.03
C PHE A 127 -13.93 3.60 -9.58
N GLU A 128 -12.71 3.93 -9.15
CA GLU A 128 -12.01 5.17 -9.53
C GLU A 128 -11.61 5.20 -11.01
N PHE A 129 -11.22 4.05 -11.58
CA PHE A 129 -10.71 3.98 -12.97
C PHE A 129 -11.70 3.35 -13.96
N GLY A 130 -12.74 2.67 -13.48
CA GLY A 130 -13.67 1.90 -14.30
C GLY A 130 -13.19 0.47 -14.56
N GLU A 131 -14.13 -0.46 -14.53
CA GLU A 131 -13.87 -1.90 -14.67
C GLU A 131 -13.14 -2.25 -15.97
N ASP A 132 -13.66 -1.80 -17.12
CA ASP A 132 -13.07 -2.07 -18.44
C ASP A 132 -11.60 -1.64 -18.52
N PHE A 133 -11.29 -0.46 -17.98
CA PHE A 133 -9.94 0.07 -17.97
C PHE A 133 -9.02 -0.78 -17.08
N VAL A 134 -9.50 -1.18 -15.90
CA VAL A 134 -8.72 -2.02 -15.00
C VAL A 134 -8.50 -3.41 -15.60
N MET A 135 -9.51 -4.02 -16.24
CA MET A 135 -9.35 -5.27 -16.98
C MET A 135 -8.25 -5.16 -18.04
N LEU A 136 -8.27 -4.10 -18.84
CA LEU A 136 -7.24 -3.82 -19.85
C LEU A 136 -5.86 -3.65 -19.21
N ALA A 137 -5.76 -2.90 -18.10
CA ALA A 137 -4.50 -2.65 -17.41
C ALA A 137 -3.86 -3.91 -16.79
N HIS A 138 -4.65 -4.96 -16.57
CA HIS A 138 -4.19 -6.27 -16.07
C HIS A 138 -4.23 -7.36 -17.14
N GLU A 139 -4.37 -6.99 -18.41
CA GLU A 139 -4.32 -7.91 -19.56
C GLU A 139 -5.36 -9.04 -19.44
N VAL A 140 -6.54 -8.74 -18.90
CA VAL A 140 -7.66 -9.68 -18.87
C VAL A 140 -8.13 -9.92 -20.33
N PRO A 141 -8.14 -11.17 -20.82
CA PRO A 141 -8.46 -11.43 -22.23
C PRO A 141 -9.87 -10.98 -22.62
N GLU A 142 -9.98 -10.25 -23.74
CA GLU A 142 -11.25 -9.67 -24.21
C GLU A 142 -12.24 -10.71 -24.75
N ASP A 143 -11.78 -11.90 -25.15
CA ASP A 143 -12.57 -12.98 -25.73
C ASP A 143 -13.30 -13.83 -24.69
N LEU A 144 -13.00 -13.66 -23.40
CA LEU A 144 -13.66 -14.39 -22.32
C LEU A 144 -15.11 -13.91 -22.11
N PRO A 145 -16.01 -14.81 -21.66
CA PRO A 145 -17.32 -14.41 -21.13
C PRO A 145 -17.17 -13.42 -19.95
N GLN A 146 -18.12 -12.48 -19.80
CA GLN A 146 -18.07 -11.42 -18.80
C GLN A 146 -17.82 -11.93 -17.36
N GLU A 147 -18.55 -12.97 -16.94
CA GLU A 147 -18.38 -13.59 -15.61
C GLU A 147 -16.94 -14.10 -15.37
N GLN A 148 -16.29 -14.64 -16.42
CA GLN A 148 -14.91 -15.11 -16.32
C GLN A 148 -13.91 -13.95 -16.29
N LYS A 149 -14.22 -12.83 -16.97
CA LYS A 149 -13.41 -11.60 -16.89
C LYS A 149 -13.46 -11.00 -15.49
N GLU A 150 -14.65 -10.90 -14.91
CA GLU A 150 -14.88 -10.40 -13.55
C GLU A 150 -14.15 -11.26 -12.51
N GLN A 151 -14.26 -12.59 -12.62
CA GLN A 151 -13.53 -13.51 -11.76
C GLN A 151 -12.02 -13.34 -11.90
N ARG A 152 -11.51 -13.25 -13.14
CA ARG A 152 -10.08 -13.06 -13.39
C ARG A 152 -9.57 -11.73 -12.83
N LEU A 153 -10.34 -10.65 -13.01
CA LEU A 153 -10.03 -9.36 -12.43
C LEU A 153 -9.99 -9.43 -10.90
N SER A 154 -11.00 -10.04 -10.28
CA SER A 154 -11.06 -10.27 -8.83
C SER A 154 -9.83 -11.02 -8.33
N ASP A 155 -9.45 -12.11 -9.00
CA ASP A 155 -8.31 -12.94 -8.63
C ASP A 155 -7.00 -12.13 -8.66
N VAL A 156 -6.74 -11.40 -9.74
CA VAL A 156 -5.49 -10.63 -9.90
C VAL A 156 -5.43 -9.47 -8.89
N MET A 157 -6.55 -8.78 -8.67
CA MET A 157 -6.63 -7.69 -7.70
C MET A 157 -6.45 -8.20 -6.26
N TRP A 158 -7.09 -9.32 -5.93
CA TRP A 158 -6.99 -9.95 -4.62
C TRP A 158 -5.60 -10.53 -4.37
N GLU A 159 -5.01 -11.23 -5.33
CA GLU A 159 -3.66 -11.78 -5.22
C GLU A 159 -2.65 -10.67 -4.90
N TYR A 160 -2.70 -9.55 -5.64
CA TYR A 160 -1.84 -8.40 -5.36
C TYR A 160 -2.03 -7.88 -3.94
N ALA A 161 -3.27 -7.61 -3.52
CA ALA A 161 -3.56 -7.09 -2.19
C ALA A 161 -3.11 -8.05 -1.07
N HIS A 162 -3.37 -9.35 -1.25
CA HIS A 162 -2.98 -10.41 -0.34
C HIS A 162 -1.47 -10.52 -0.20
N THR A 163 -0.72 -10.51 -1.31
CA THR A 163 0.75 -10.47 -1.29
C THR A 163 1.27 -9.27 -0.52
N ILE A 164 0.69 -8.08 -0.72
CA ILE A 164 1.09 -6.87 0.01
C ILE A 164 0.86 -7.02 1.52
N VAL A 165 -0.30 -7.54 1.94
CA VAL A 165 -0.60 -7.76 3.36
C VAL A 165 0.41 -8.70 4.00
N HIS A 166 0.78 -9.79 3.32
CA HIS A 166 1.77 -10.75 3.83
C HIS A 166 3.20 -10.20 3.82
N ARG A 167 3.56 -9.33 2.88
CA ARG A 167 4.89 -8.71 2.84
C ARG A 167 5.22 -7.92 4.11
N PHE A 168 4.24 -7.26 4.71
CA PHE A 168 4.45 -6.51 5.95
C PHE A 168 4.87 -7.39 7.13
N SER A 169 4.68 -8.71 7.08
CA SER A 169 5.20 -9.63 8.10
C SER A 169 6.73 -9.68 8.18
N SER A 170 7.42 -9.27 7.11
CA SER A 170 8.88 -9.38 7.00
C SER A 170 9.62 -8.07 7.26
N ALA A 171 8.90 -6.94 7.39
CA ALA A 171 9.50 -5.62 7.58
C ALA A 171 9.52 -5.24 9.07
N ASN A 172 10.72 -4.99 9.62
CA ASN A 172 10.85 -4.43 10.97
C ASN A 172 10.67 -2.90 10.90
N ASP A 173 9.43 -2.44 11.06
CA ASP A 173 9.03 -1.06 10.86
C ASP A 173 8.26 -0.49 12.06
N THR A 174 8.20 0.84 12.17
CA THR A 174 7.56 1.56 13.28
C THR A 174 6.41 2.45 12.83
N CYS A 175 5.46 2.66 13.74
CA CYS A 175 4.35 3.59 13.54
C CYS A 175 4.85 5.01 13.21
N GLY A 176 5.93 5.46 13.87
CA GLY A 176 6.55 6.76 13.64
C GLY A 176 7.07 6.93 12.23
N ARG A 177 7.73 5.91 11.65
CA ARG A 177 8.22 5.99 10.27
C ARG A 177 7.08 6.11 9.26
N ILE A 178 6.01 5.34 9.44
CA ILE A 178 4.87 5.33 8.51
C ILE A 178 4.01 6.59 8.61
N LEU A 179 3.79 7.06 9.84
CA LEU A 179 2.96 8.22 10.12
C LEU A 179 3.78 9.52 10.24
N GLY A 180 5.09 9.49 10.03
CA GLY A 180 5.99 10.66 10.17
C GLY A 180 5.70 11.82 9.22
N GLY A 181 4.95 11.56 8.14
CA GLY A 181 4.39 12.59 7.25
C GLY A 181 3.10 13.26 7.76
N GLY A 182 2.76 13.06 9.03
CA GLY A 182 1.55 13.57 9.68
C GLY A 182 0.48 12.48 9.84
N ALA A 183 0.10 12.11 11.06
CA ALA A 183 -0.88 11.05 11.32
C ALA A 183 -2.27 11.43 10.76
N VAL A 184 -2.75 12.64 11.05
CA VAL A 184 -3.99 13.21 10.48
C VAL A 184 -3.88 13.32 8.96
N ASN A 185 -2.73 13.77 8.44
CA ASN A 185 -2.53 13.82 6.99
C ASN A 185 -2.60 12.41 6.35
N ARG A 186 -1.99 11.39 6.95
CA ARG A 186 -2.06 10.00 6.49
C ARG A 186 -3.48 9.45 6.54
N TRP A 187 -4.21 9.70 7.63
CA TRP A 187 -5.62 9.33 7.73
C TRP A 187 -6.45 9.96 6.61
N ARG A 188 -6.33 11.29 6.44
CA ARG A 188 -7.09 12.07 5.46
C ARG A 188 -6.82 11.65 4.02
N THR A 189 -5.58 11.31 3.70
CA THR A 189 -5.17 11.04 2.31
C THR A 189 -5.18 9.56 1.94
N ARG A 190 -5.19 8.64 2.92
CA ARG A 190 -5.05 7.19 2.66
C ARG A 190 -6.18 6.33 3.19
N LEU A 191 -6.85 6.72 4.29
CA LEU A 191 -7.95 5.95 4.89
C LEU A 191 -9.30 6.57 4.52
N LYS A 192 -9.45 7.89 4.77
CA LYS A 192 -10.70 8.61 4.54
C LYS A 192 -11.29 8.44 3.13
N PRO A 193 -10.52 8.45 2.02
CA PRO A 193 -11.10 8.31 0.69
C PRO A 193 -11.83 6.98 0.49
N VAL A 194 -11.29 5.90 1.04
CA VAL A 194 -11.89 4.56 0.94
C VAL A 194 -13.10 4.45 1.88
N ASP A 195 -13.03 5.00 3.10
CA ASP A 195 -14.20 5.07 4.01
C ASP A 195 -15.34 5.89 3.39
N THR A 196 -15.01 7.01 2.73
CA THR A 196 -16.00 7.85 2.03
C THR A 196 -16.66 7.06 0.90
N PHE A 197 -15.86 6.39 0.06
CA PHE A 197 -16.36 5.51 -1.00
C PHE A 197 -17.32 4.43 -0.47
N LEU A 198 -16.95 3.75 0.62
CA LEU A 198 -17.80 2.70 1.21
C LEU A 198 -19.13 3.27 1.72
N ARG A 199 -19.10 4.40 2.42
CA ARG A 199 -20.31 5.07 2.95
C ARG A 199 -21.23 5.57 1.85
N GLU A 200 -20.67 6.14 0.79
CA GLU A 200 -21.44 6.62 -0.36
C GLU A 200 -22.07 5.45 -1.11
N THR A 201 -21.34 4.34 -1.28
CA THR A 201 -21.86 3.13 -1.92
C THR A 201 -23.01 2.52 -1.11
N ASP A 202 -22.88 2.46 0.22
CA ASP A 202 -23.94 1.98 1.13
C ASP A 202 -25.20 2.87 1.06
N SER A 203 -25.01 4.19 0.99
CA SER A 203 -26.13 5.14 0.85
C SER A 203 -26.88 5.04 -0.46
N LEU A 204 -26.27 4.45 -1.50
CA LEU A 204 -26.88 4.24 -2.81
C LEU A 204 -27.69 2.93 -2.88
N GLY A 205 -27.76 2.15 -1.80
CA GLY A 205 -28.61 0.95 -1.71
C GLY A 205 -28.32 -0.10 -2.77
N ARG A 206 -27.07 -0.22 -3.21
CA ARG A 206 -26.59 -1.32 -4.05
C ARG A 206 -25.94 -2.39 -3.19
#